data_AF-A0A7X8HC29-F1
#
_entry.id   AF-A0A7X8HC29-F1
#
_cell.length_a   1.000
_cell.length_b   1.000
_cell.length_c   1.000
_cell.angle_alpha   90.00
_cell.angle_beta   90.00
_cell.angle_gamma   90.00
#
_symmetry.space_group_name_H-M   'P 1'
#
loop_
_entity.id
_entity.type
_entity.pdbx_description
1 polymer ?
#
loop_
_entity_poly.entity_id
_entity_poly.type
_entity_poly.pdbx_seq_one_letter_code
_entity_poly.pdbx_strand_id
1 'polypeptide(L)'
;MLSTRKFIFYFFLILSLVLSENSIFCQHFIIIDTTDYLPYYYDGALDNNLMVAASRGYVEQIEKLIARGADVNAETAEGATPLVFAVFNDQAESVKKLLEYDPEIDKLTAADETPLIISVKNRNPEIAEILIRGGADIDLPNSKGVAPIHYSALNGDLEMTDLLVYYGCDINLKSADGTSPLMASIWAGHQDVSDYLIRNGANLEARDRNGFTPLLIAAQNGDTLLINLVLKQGVDLYEKNNFNYNALDIAIESNQKNAVETLLEKGDKWTASEKGGLNPYSIAASFGRKDIITLLEQKKIPGRIGFRIDEISVSPSVKLNNHDFYTGGVIMFREPVMKAGLKTGFDLKPAYSRVLVKKGENLFYQYYDKSSVIYAGFFKDFTLRESFSGTIISASAAFSAGFSFGPEFRGTRVPAEEKIRIIPSAGLKLQKKHFTATADLEYMKTQFYGISPLWFRAGFSYNYFISKVRSPGKTIKWN
;
A
#
# COMPACT_ATOMS: atom_id res chain seq x y z
N MET A 1 -12.38 -75.92 63.20
CA MET A 1 -11.26 -76.29 62.30
C MET A 1 -11.70 -76.17 60.85
N LEU A 2 -12.00 -74.95 60.38
CA LEU A 2 -12.10 -74.69 58.94
C LEU A 2 -10.69 -74.56 58.39
N SER A 3 -10.36 -75.47 57.49
CA SER A 3 -9.05 -75.73 56.93
C SER A 3 -8.37 -74.48 56.36
N THR A 4 -7.19 -74.17 56.88
CA THR A 4 -6.20 -73.20 56.40
C THR A 4 -5.89 -73.35 54.91
N ARG A 5 -6.18 -74.52 54.30
CA ARG A 5 -6.05 -74.71 52.83
C ARG A 5 -7.07 -73.92 52.02
N LYS A 6 -8.29 -73.66 52.51
CA LYS A 6 -9.29 -72.88 51.77
C LYS A 6 -8.92 -71.39 51.73
N PHE A 7 -8.37 -70.86 52.81
CA PHE A 7 -7.98 -69.44 52.87
C PHE A 7 -6.80 -69.14 51.92
N ILE A 8 -5.80 -70.03 51.86
CA ILE A 8 -4.66 -69.89 50.94
C ILE A 8 -5.13 -70.03 49.47
N PHE A 9 -6.06 -70.93 49.19
CA PHE A 9 -6.59 -71.10 47.83
C PHE A 9 -7.38 -69.88 47.36
N TYR A 10 -8.24 -69.30 48.20
CA TYR A 10 -8.94 -68.05 47.88
C TYR A 10 -8.01 -66.84 47.82
N PHE A 11 -6.98 -66.79 48.66
CA PHE A 11 -5.97 -65.73 48.62
C PHE A 11 -5.16 -65.78 47.32
N PHE A 12 -4.74 -66.95 46.85
CA PHE A 12 -4.07 -67.10 45.56
C PHE A 12 -5.00 -66.90 44.35
N LEU A 13 -6.29 -67.26 44.45
CA LEU A 13 -7.27 -67.01 43.41
C LEU A 13 -7.57 -65.50 43.26
N ILE A 14 -7.69 -64.78 44.39
CA ILE A 14 -7.87 -63.33 44.40
C ILE A 14 -6.58 -62.63 43.95
N LEU A 15 -5.40 -63.11 44.38
CA LEU A 15 -4.12 -62.57 43.94
C LEU A 15 -3.87 -62.83 42.44
N SER A 16 -4.32 -63.97 41.89
CA SER A 16 -4.25 -64.23 40.44
C SER A 16 -5.28 -63.42 39.66
N LEU A 17 -6.45 -63.12 40.22
CA LEU A 17 -7.43 -62.23 39.61
C LEU A 17 -6.95 -60.77 39.60
N VAL A 18 -6.31 -60.32 40.69
CA VAL A 18 -5.71 -58.97 40.81
C VAL A 18 -4.43 -58.83 39.98
N LEU A 19 -3.66 -59.91 39.77
CA LEU A 19 -2.51 -59.93 38.86
C LEU A 19 -2.89 -60.24 37.39
N SER A 20 -4.14 -60.64 37.13
CA SER A 20 -4.68 -60.81 35.77
C SER A 20 -5.43 -59.58 35.24
N GLU A 21 -5.50 -58.50 36.03
CA GLU A 21 -5.62 -57.16 35.47
C GLU A 21 -4.30 -56.84 34.77
N ASN A 22 -4.11 -57.50 33.63
CA ASN A 22 -3.28 -57.02 32.57
C ASN A 22 -3.61 -55.54 32.44
N SER A 23 -2.61 -54.72 32.68
CA SER A 23 -2.50 -53.35 32.21
C SER A 23 -3.17 -53.27 30.84
N ILE A 24 -4.44 -52.85 30.84
CA ILE A 24 -5.08 -52.36 29.64
C ILE A 24 -4.30 -51.09 29.39
N PHE A 25 -3.29 -51.20 28.52
CA PHE A 25 -2.72 -50.06 27.84
C PHE A 25 -3.94 -49.37 27.24
N CYS A 26 -4.40 -48.32 27.91
CA CYS A 26 -5.42 -47.44 27.40
C CYS A 26 -4.72 -46.71 26.25
N GLN A 27 -4.64 -47.38 25.09
CA GLN A 27 -4.32 -46.71 23.84
C GLN A 27 -5.39 -45.63 23.74
N HIS A 28 -4.96 -44.40 23.91
CA HIS A 28 -5.75 -43.24 23.54
C HIS A 28 -6.00 -43.40 22.04
N PHE A 29 -7.14 -44.01 21.67
CA PHE A 29 -7.57 -44.03 20.28
C PHE A 29 -7.98 -42.60 19.96
N ILE A 30 -7.03 -41.84 19.42
CA ILE A 30 -7.34 -40.59 18.74
C ILE A 30 -8.19 -41.02 17.54
N ILE A 31 -9.49 -40.73 17.60
CA ILE A 31 -10.36 -40.91 16.44
C ILE A 31 -9.95 -39.84 15.44
N ILE A 32 -9.18 -40.26 14.45
CA ILE A 32 -8.75 -39.39 13.36
C ILE A 32 -9.93 -39.23 12.40
N ASP A 33 -10.34 -38.00 12.16
CA ASP A 33 -11.40 -37.69 11.21
C ASP A 33 -10.85 -37.81 9.78
N THR A 34 -11.11 -38.95 9.14
CA THR A 34 -10.71 -39.22 7.75
C THR A 34 -11.85 -38.95 6.76
N THR A 35 -12.86 -38.17 7.13
CA THR A 35 -13.99 -37.83 6.23
C THR A 35 -13.52 -37.08 4.98
N ASP A 36 -12.45 -36.29 5.10
CA ASP A 36 -11.84 -35.54 4.00
C ASP A 36 -10.94 -36.41 3.09
N TYR A 37 -10.72 -37.70 3.42
CA TYR A 37 -9.89 -38.57 2.60
C TYR A 37 -10.64 -39.06 1.36
N LEU A 38 -9.95 -39.00 0.22
CA LEU A 38 -10.39 -39.65 -0.99
C LEU A 38 -10.31 -41.18 -0.84
N PRO A 39 -11.35 -41.91 -1.24
CA PRO A 39 -11.28 -43.37 -1.32
C PRO A 39 -10.14 -43.85 -2.22
N TYR A 40 -9.46 -44.93 -1.84
CA TYR A 40 -8.27 -45.46 -2.53
C TYR A 40 -8.48 -45.91 -3.99
N TYR A 41 -9.73 -46.00 -4.46
CA TYR A 41 -10.01 -46.34 -5.86
C TYR A 41 -9.95 -45.12 -6.80
N TYR A 42 -9.80 -43.90 -6.27
CA TYR A 42 -9.51 -42.71 -7.08
C TYR A 42 -8.02 -42.61 -7.37
N ASP A 43 -7.69 -42.19 -8.58
CA ASP A 43 -6.31 -41.93 -8.97
C ASP A 43 -5.72 -40.76 -8.17
N GLY A 44 -4.47 -40.88 -7.72
CA GLY A 44 -3.82 -39.91 -6.82
C GLY A 44 -4.45 -39.79 -5.42
N ALA A 45 -5.31 -40.72 -4.99
CA ALA A 45 -5.95 -40.65 -3.66
C ALA A 45 -4.93 -40.72 -2.51
N LEU A 46 -3.86 -41.52 -2.66
CA LEU A 46 -2.82 -41.64 -1.63
C LEU A 46 -2.11 -40.30 -1.38
N ASP A 47 -1.72 -39.62 -2.45
CA ASP A 47 -1.00 -38.35 -2.39
C ASP A 47 -1.88 -37.23 -1.84
N ASN A 48 -3.13 -37.14 -2.30
CA ASN A 48 -4.11 -36.20 -1.76
C ASN A 48 -4.38 -36.45 -0.27
N ASN A 49 -4.54 -37.72 0.14
CA ASN A 49 -4.76 -38.06 1.54
C ASN A 49 -3.54 -37.71 2.40
N LEU A 50 -2.32 -37.80 1.84
CA LEU A 50 -1.10 -37.38 2.52
C LEU A 50 -1.09 -35.87 2.74
N MET A 51 -1.49 -35.07 1.75
CA MET A 51 -1.65 -33.61 1.91
C MET A 51 -2.71 -33.26 2.96
N VAL A 52 -3.85 -33.96 2.99
CA VAL A 52 -4.88 -33.78 4.03
C VAL A 52 -4.33 -34.18 5.40
N ALA A 53 -3.63 -35.31 5.52
CA ALA A 53 -2.99 -35.72 6.77
C ALA A 53 -1.99 -34.66 7.28
N ALA A 54 -1.17 -34.14 6.38
CA ALA A 54 -0.17 -33.11 6.66
C ALA A 54 -0.82 -31.82 7.18
N SER A 55 -1.85 -31.32 6.49
CA SER A 55 -2.57 -30.09 6.87
C SER A 55 -3.34 -30.22 8.19
N ARG A 56 -3.79 -31.42 8.56
CA ARG A 56 -4.55 -31.68 9.79
C ARG A 56 -3.70 -32.06 11.00
N GLY A 57 -2.38 -32.24 10.83
CA GLY A 57 -1.52 -32.67 11.93
C GLY A 57 -1.55 -34.18 12.21
N TYR A 58 -2.04 -35.02 11.27
CA TYR A 58 -2.23 -36.46 11.49
C TYR A 58 -0.93 -37.25 11.27
N VAL A 59 0.05 -37.06 12.16
CA VAL A 59 1.41 -37.64 12.08
C VAL A 59 1.41 -39.15 11.82
N GLU A 60 0.59 -39.93 12.55
CA GLU A 60 0.52 -41.39 12.32
C GLU A 60 -0.02 -41.76 10.93
N GLN A 61 -0.89 -40.92 10.34
CA GLN A 61 -1.41 -41.18 8.99
C GLN A 61 -0.39 -40.82 7.92
N ILE A 62 0.41 -39.77 8.14
CA ILE A 62 1.54 -39.42 7.27
C ILE A 62 2.46 -40.64 7.11
N GLU A 63 2.89 -41.24 8.21
CA GLU A 63 3.72 -42.45 8.21
C GLU A 63 3.05 -43.61 7.46
N LYS A 64 1.77 -43.87 7.76
CA LYS A 64 1.01 -44.97 7.15
C LYS A 64 0.80 -44.77 5.64
N LEU A 65 0.62 -43.53 5.18
CA LEU A 65 0.39 -43.21 3.77
C LEU A 65 1.68 -43.28 2.97
N ILE A 66 2.79 -42.73 3.50
CA ILE A 66 4.11 -42.84 2.88
C ILE A 66 4.55 -44.32 2.81
N ALA A 67 4.34 -45.10 3.88
CA ALA A 67 4.62 -46.53 3.88
C ALA A 67 3.79 -47.34 2.85
N ARG A 68 2.64 -46.81 2.42
CA ARG A 68 1.81 -47.37 1.35
C ARG A 68 2.20 -46.89 -0.06
N GLY A 69 3.21 -46.02 -0.17
CA GLY A 69 3.73 -45.52 -1.43
C GLY A 69 3.14 -44.18 -1.87
N ALA A 70 2.55 -43.38 -0.96
CA ALA A 70 2.27 -41.98 -1.25
C ALA A 70 3.57 -41.22 -1.51
N ASP A 71 3.59 -40.37 -2.54
CA ASP A 71 4.76 -39.56 -2.88
C ASP A 71 4.84 -38.34 -1.95
N VAL A 72 5.95 -38.22 -1.21
CA VAL A 72 6.20 -37.09 -0.29
C VAL A 72 6.33 -35.76 -1.02
N ASN A 73 6.66 -35.80 -2.32
CA ASN A 73 6.83 -34.65 -3.20
C ASN A 73 5.68 -34.48 -4.20
N ALA A 74 4.57 -35.22 -4.03
CA ALA A 74 3.38 -34.98 -4.82
C ALA A 74 2.96 -33.51 -4.72
N GLU A 75 2.54 -32.90 -5.82
CA GLU A 75 2.24 -31.48 -5.88
C GLU A 75 0.85 -31.22 -6.47
N THR A 76 0.18 -30.18 -5.96
CA THR A 76 -1.05 -29.66 -6.58
C THR A 76 -0.73 -28.81 -7.81
N ALA A 77 -1.77 -28.36 -8.52
CA ALA A 77 -1.61 -27.38 -9.60
C ALA A 77 -1.01 -26.04 -9.13
N GLU A 78 -1.10 -25.71 -7.83
CA GLU A 78 -0.42 -24.56 -7.23
C GLU A 78 1.01 -24.89 -6.76
N GLY A 79 1.55 -26.07 -7.07
CA GLY A 79 2.89 -26.49 -6.61
C GLY A 79 2.98 -26.73 -5.11
N ALA A 80 1.85 -26.94 -4.41
CA ALA A 80 1.85 -27.21 -2.98
C ALA A 80 2.10 -28.70 -2.72
N THR A 81 3.20 -29.01 -2.03
CA THR A 81 3.55 -30.36 -1.56
C THR A 81 2.94 -30.66 -0.18
N PRO A 82 2.88 -31.93 0.28
CA PRO A 82 2.53 -32.25 1.65
C PRO A 82 3.25 -31.39 2.70
N LEU A 83 4.53 -31.08 2.48
CA LEU A 83 5.30 -30.17 3.35
C LEU A 83 4.71 -28.76 3.37
N VAL A 84 4.40 -28.19 2.20
CA VAL A 84 3.74 -26.87 2.09
C VAL A 84 2.39 -26.87 2.81
N PHE A 85 1.59 -27.93 2.70
CA PHE A 85 0.31 -28.05 3.41
C PHE A 85 0.49 -28.07 4.93
N ALA A 86 1.50 -28.78 5.45
CA ALA A 86 1.81 -28.79 6.88
C ALA A 86 2.24 -27.40 7.37
N VAL A 87 3.12 -26.72 6.64
CA VAL A 87 3.62 -25.38 6.97
C VAL A 87 2.51 -24.34 6.92
N PHE A 88 1.70 -24.33 5.85
CA PHE A 88 0.63 -23.35 5.67
C PHE A 88 -0.44 -23.43 6.77
N ASN A 89 -0.64 -24.61 7.36
CA ASN A 89 -1.61 -24.86 8.43
C ASN A 89 -0.98 -24.93 9.83
N ASP A 90 0.25 -24.43 9.99
CA ASP A 90 0.97 -24.36 11.27
C ASP A 90 1.13 -25.71 12.00
N GLN A 91 1.29 -26.81 11.26
CA GLN A 91 1.42 -28.16 11.82
C GLN A 91 2.88 -28.57 12.03
N ALA A 92 3.52 -28.06 13.08
CA ALA A 92 4.96 -28.28 13.36
C ALA A 92 5.36 -29.77 13.43
N GLU A 93 4.55 -30.62 14.05
CA GLU A 93 4.83 -32.06 14.15
C GLU A 93 4.71 -32.78 12.80
N SER A 94 3.77 -32.38 11.93
CA SER A 94 3.71 -32.86 10.54
C SER A 94 4.95 -32.46 9.76
N VAL A 95 5.42 -31.21 9.93
CA VAL A 95 6.65 -30.74 9.27
C VAL A 95 7.84 -31.59 9.72
N LYS A 96 8.06 -31.77 11.02
CA LYS A 96 9.14 -32.63 11.55
C LYS A 96 9.07 -34.04 10.96
N LYS A 97 7.88 -34.64 10.94
CA LYS A 97 7.68 -36.00 10.43
C LYS A 97 7.97 -36.11 8.93
N LEU A 98 7.48 -35.16 8.13
CA LEU A 98 7.71 -35.16 6.68
C LEU A 98 9.20 -35.01 6.34
N LEU A 99 9.94 -34.20 7.10
CA LEU A 99 11.39 -34.03 6.90
C LEU A 99 12.21 -35.32 7.14
N GLU A 100 11.70 -36.29 7.89
CA GLU A 100 12.36 -37.61 8.05
C GLU A 100 12.42 -38.39 6.72
N TYR A 101 11.62 -38.01 5.72
CA TYR A 101 11.51 -38.66 4.41
C TYR A 101 12.15 -37.87 3.27
N ASP A 102 13.03 -36.90 3.57
CA ASP A 102 13.83 -36.13 2.61
C ASP A 102 12.99 -35.47 1.47
N PRO A 103 11.97 -34.64 1.81
CA PRO A 103 11.17 -33.95 0.81
C PRO A 103 11.99 -32.84 0.11
N GLU A 104 11.51 -32.36 -1.04
CA GLU A 104 12.01 -31.14 -1.69
C GLU A 104 11.70 -29.91 -0.81
N ILE A 105 12.55 -29.67 0.19
CA ILE A 105 12.33 -28.68 1.27
C ILE A 105 12.21 -27.24 0.77
N ASP A 106 12.86 -26.93 -0.36
CA ASP A 106 12.92 -25.61 -0.97
C ASP A 106 12.02 -25.48 -2.20
N LYS A 107 11.09 -26.42 -2.40
CA LYS A 107 10.17 -26.41 -3.54
C LYS A 107 9.34 -25.12 -3.54
N LEU A 108 9.38 -24.40 -4.65
CA LEU A 108 8.58 -23.19 -4.86
C LEU A 108 7.13 -23.55 -5.22
N THR A 109 6.20 -22.89 -4.55
CA THR A 109 4.78 -22.88 -4.94
C THR A 109 4.56 -22.03 -6.21
N ALA A 110 3.36 -22.05 -6.77
CA ALA A 110 2.96 -21.18 -7.89
C ALA A 110 2.92 -19.69 -7.51
N ALA A 111 2.82 -19.38 -6.21
CA ALA A 111 3.02 -18.05 -5.66
C ALA A 111 4.50 -17.68 -5.51
N ASP A 112 5.40 -18.60 -5.90
CA ASP A 112 6.84 -18.45 -5.88
C ASP A 112 7.38 -18.28 -4.46
N GLU A 113 6.80 -19.05 -3.53
CA GLU A 113 7.15 -19.05 -2.12
C GLU A 113 7.68 -20.43 -1.72
N THR A 114 8.82 -20.45 -1.04
CA THR A 114 9.36 -21.64 -0.39
C THR A 114 8.59 -21.92 0.90
N PRO A 115 8.60 -23.16 1.43
CA PRO A 115 8.06 -23.46 2.75
C PRO A 115 8.59 -22.52 3.85
N LEU A 116 9.88 -22.18 3.80
CA LEU A 116 10.47 -21.24 4.75
C LEU A 116 9.86 -19.83 4.64
N ILE A 117 9.69 -19.29 3.43
CA ILE A 117 9.01 -17.99 3.22
C ILE A 117 7.57 -18.01 3.77
N ILE A 118 6.83 -19.10 3.56
CA ILE A 118 5.46 -19.25 4.07
C ILE A 118 5.45 -19.20 5.60
N SER A 119 6.36 -19.94 6.26
CA SER A 119 6.47 -19.93 7.73
C SER A 119 6.79 -18.54 8.30
N VAL A 120 7.64 -17.76 7.61
CA VAL A 120 7.96 -16.36 7.98
C VAL A 120 6.76 -15.44 7.80
N LYS A 121 6.00 -15.60 6.71
CA LYS A 121 4.77 -14.82 6.49
C LYS A 121 3.68 -15.14 7.52
N ASN A 122 3.61 -16.39 7.97
CA ASN A 122 2.72 -16.83 9.04
C ASN A 122 3.19 -16.40 10.45
N ARG A 123 4.41 -15.85 10.58
CA ARG A 123 5.04 -15.48 11.86
C ARG A 123 5.18 -16.67 12.81
N ASN A 124 5.61 -17.81 12.27
CA ASN A 124 5.76 -19.06 13.02
C ASN A 124 7.25 -19.45 13.15
N PRO A 125 7.96 -18.96 14.19
CA PRO A 125 9.39 -19.23 14.37
C PRO A 125 9.70 -20.70 14.64
N GLU A 126 8.79 -21.45 15.26
CA GLU A 126 8.99 -22.90 15.49
C GLU A 126 9.13 -23.65 14.16
N ILE A 127 8.21 -23.42 13.22
CA ILE A 127 8.27 -24.07 11.91
C ILE A 127 9.47 -23.59 11.09
N ALA A 128 9.78 -22.29 11.14
CA ALA A 128 10.97 -21.76 10.48
C ALA A 128 12.24 -22.44 11.00
N GLU A 129 12.39 -22.61 12.33
CA GLU A 129 13.53 -23.29 12.93
C GLU A 129 13.63 -24.76 12.49
N ILE A 130 12.49 -25.47 12.46
CA ILE A 130 12.43 -26.87 12.01
C ILE A 130 12.92 -26.99 10.56
N LEU A 131 12.46 -26.11 9.67
CA LEU A 131 12.85 -26.11 8.26
C LEU A 131 14.34 -25.79 8.08
N ILE A 132 14.86 -24.77 8.78
CA ILE A 132 16.28 -24.38 8.71
C ILE A 132 17.17 -25.53 9.19
N ARG A 133 16.82 -26.17 10.31
CA ARG A 133 17.54 -27.36 10.81
C ARG A 133 17.41 -28.56 9.87
N GLY A 134 16.31 -28.64 9.12
CA GLY A 134 16.06 -29.62 8.06
C GLY A 134 16.86 -29.38 6.78
N GLY A 135 17.62 -28.28 6.68
CA GLY A 135 18.46 -27.98 5.53
C GLY A 135 17.84 -27.05 4.49
N ALA A 136 16.76 -26.33 4.83
CA ALA A 136 16.19 -25.31 3.96
C ALA A 136 17.21 -24.19 3.73
N ASP A 137 17.33 -23.72 2.48
CA ASP A 137 18.17 -22.58 2.16
C ASP A 137 17.56 -21.29 2.74
N ILE A 138 18.20 -20.78 3.78
CA ILE A 138 17.74 -19.61 4.56
C ILE A 138 17.70 -18.31 3.74
N ASP A 139 18.51 -18.23 2.67
CA ASP A 139 18.67 -17.05 1.84
C ASP A 139 17.96 -17.20 0.47
N LEU A 140 17.30 -18.33 0.21
CA LEU A 140 16.65 -18.62 -1.06
C LEU A 140 15.54 -17.59 -1.36
N PRO A 141 15.71 -16.75 -2.41
CA PRO A 141 14.73 -15.73 -2.71
C PRO A 141 13.67 -16.24 -3.69
N ASN A 142 12.51 -15.58 -3.68
CA ASN A 142 11.56 -15.69 -4.78
C ASN A 142 12.04 -14.95 -6.05
N SER A 143 11.29 -15.01 -7.15
CA SER A 143 11.53 -14.32 -8.42
C SER A 143 11.60 -12.79 -8.32
N LYS A 144 11.05 -12.19 -7.27
CA LYS A 144 11.23 -10.76 -6.94
C LYS A 144 12.54 -10.51 -6.17
N GLY A 145 13.37 -11.53 -5.97
CA GLY A 145 14.59 -11.50 -5.16
C GLY A 145 14.31 -11.43 -3.65
N VAL A 146 13.07 -11.61 -3.20
CA VAL A 146 12.69 -11.42 -1.80
C VAL A 146 12.89 -12.72 -1.04
N ALA A 147 13.84 -12.70 -0.11
CA ALA A 147 14.20 -13.82 0.76
C ALA A 147 13.47 -13.76 2.12
N PRO A 148 13.49 -14.83 2.94
CA PRO A 148 12.85 -14.88 4.27
C PRO A 148 13.14 -13.66 5.16
N ILE A 149 14.41 -13.23 5.26
CA ILE A 149 14.79 -12.09 6.10
C ILE A 149 14.10 -10.79 5.68
N HIS A 150 13.84 -10.57 4.38
CA HIS A 150 13.14 -9.39 3.90
C HIS A 150 11.69 -9.34 4.41
N TYR A 151 11.00 -10.48 4.42
CA TYR A 151 9.62 -10.57 4.92
C TYR A 151 9.56 -10.37 6.43
N SER A 152 10.47 -10.98 7.19
CA SER A 152 10.55 -10.77 8.66
C SER A 152 10.76 -9.28 8.99
N ALA A 153 11.64 -8.61 8.24
CA ALA A 153 11.93 -7.19 8.41
C ALA A 153 10.75 -6.29 8.01
N LEU A 154 10.08 -6.59 6.90
CA LEU A 154 8.89 -5.86 6.45
C LEU A 154 7.71 -6.01 7.44
N ASN A 155 7.58 -7.19 8.06
CA ASN A 155 6.51 -7.50 9.00
C ASN A 155 6.75 -6.97 10.42
N GLY A 156 7.98 -6.54 10.73
CA GLY A 156 8.37 -6.12 12.07
C GLY A 156 8.46 -7.28 13.05
N ASP A 157 8.79 -8.48 12.55
CA ASP A 157 8.88 -9.67 13.37
C ASP A 157 10.32 -9.82 13.90
N LEU A 158 10.58 -9.24 15.07
CA LEU A 158 11.89 -9.25 15.69
C LEU A 158 12.35 -10.66 16.08
N GLU A 159 11.45 -11.51 16.57
CA GLU A 159 11.76 -12.89 16.96
C GLU A 159 12.16 -13.72 15.74
N MET A 160 11.41 -13.62 14.65
CA MET A 160 11.77 -14.27 13.39
C MET A 160 13.08 -13.71 12.80
N THR A 161 13.28 -12.39 12.87
CA THR A 161 14.52 -11.77 12.39
C THR A 161 15.73 -12.28 13.18
N ASP A 162 15.61 -12.36 14.51
CA ASP A 162 16.66 -12.87 15.40
C ASP A 162 16.96 -14.35 15.10
N LEU A 163 15.93 -15.17 14.91
CA LEU A 163 16.08 -16.57 14.52
C LEU A 163 16.87 -16.71 13.22
N LEU A 164 16.49 -15.97 12.16
CA LEU A 164 17.16 -16.06 10.86
C LEU A 164 18.62 -15.61 10.95
N VAL A 165 18.90 -14.53 11.70
CA VAL A 165 20.26 -14.03 11.91
C VAL A 165 21.10 -15.01 12.73
N TYR A 166 20.52 -15.63 13.76
CA TYR A 166 21.18 -16.64 14.58
C TYR A 166 21.65 -17.84 13.75
N TYR A 167 20.87 -18.26 12.74
CA TYR A 167 21.22 -19.33 11.80
C TYR A 167 22.10 -18.89 10.63
N GLY A 168 22.54 -17.63 10.58
CA GLY A 168 23.56 -17.16 9.65
C GLY A 168 23.05 -16.71 8.29
N CYS A 169 21.80 -16.24 8.17
CA CYS A 169 21.33 -15.58 6.96
C CYS A 169 22.17 -14.35 6.59
N ASP A 170 22.22 -13.99 5.29
CA ASP A 170 22.84 -12.76 4.85
C ASP A 170 21.96 -11.54 5.17
N ILE A 171 22.32 -10.84 6.25
CA ILE A 171 21.67 -9.59 6.71
C ILE A 171 21.62 -8.50 5.63
N ASN A 172 22.55 -8.55 4.67
CA ASN A 172 22.72 -7.55 3.61
C ASN A 172 22.20 -8.01 2.24
N LEU A 173 21.53 -9.17 2.19
CA LEU A 173 20.96 -9.70 0.96
C LEU A 173 20.06 -8.65 0.31
N LYS A 174 20.15 -8.52 -1.01
CA LYS A 174 19.35 -7.53 -1.74
C LYS A 174 18.25 -8.21 -2.54
N SER A 175 17.05 -7.67 -2.43
CA SER A 175 15.96 -7.99 -3.34
C SER A 175 16.31 -7.64 -4.79
N ALA A 176 15.47 -8.06 -5.75
CA ALA A 176 15.69 -7.71 -7.15
C ALA A 176 15.74 -6.19 -7.31
N ASP A 177 14.87 -5.42 -6.64
CA ASP A 177 14.87 -3.94 -6.68
C ASP A 177 16.01 -3.28 -5.88
N GLY A 178 16.90 -4.08 -5.28
CA GLY A 178 18.09 -3.63 -4.55
C GLY A 178 17.81 -3.23 -3.10
N THR A 179 16.60 -3.50 -2.60
CA THR A 179 16.20 -3.21 -1.22
C THR A 179 16.84 -4.22 -0.28
N SER A 180 17.50 -3.77 0.78
CA SER A 180 17.98 -4.65 1.86
C SER A 180 16.90 -4.87 2.94
N PRO A 181 17.05 -5.88 3.82
CA PRO A 181 16.16 -6.08 4.96
C PRO A 181 16.04 -4.85 5.84
N LEU A 182 17.17 -4.16 6.11
CA LEU A 182 17.17 -2.90 6.87
C LEU A 182 16.31 -1.83 6.18
N MET A 183 16.39 -1.66 4.86
CA MET A 183 15.52 -0.71 4.16
C MET A 183 14.05 -1.06 4.30
N ALA A 184 13.71 -2.36 4.32
CA ALA A 184 12.33 -2.83 4.45
C ALA A 184 11.75 -2.53 5.84
N SER A 185 12.50 -2.81 6.91
CA SER A 185 12.07 -2.50 8.28
C SER A 185 11.90 -1.00 8.49
N ILE A 186 12.82 -0.19 7.96
CA ILE A 186 12.74 1.27 8.06
C ILE A 186 11.51 1.78 7.32
N TRP A 187 11.29 1.30 6.08
CA TRP A 187 10.15 1.72 5.26
C TRP A 187 8.82 1.38 5.92
N ALA A 188 8.71 0.20 6.54
CA ALA A 188 7.54 -0.23 7.29
C ALA A 188 7.38 0.45 8.66
N GLY A 189 8.42 1.11 9.17
CA GLY A 189 8.41 1.84 10.45
C GLY A 189 8.70 0.97 11.67
N HIS A 190 9.33 -0.19 11.50
CA HIS A 190 9.68 -1.12 12.57
C HIS A 190 11.05 -0.77 13.15
N GLN A 191 11.06 0.09 14.17
CA GLN A 191 12.27 0.63 14.80
C GLN A 191 13.08 -0.44 15.54
N ASP A 192 12.42 -1.35 16.22
CA ASP A 192 13.01 -2.48 16.95
C ASP A 192 13.81 -3.41 16.04
N VAL A 193 13.22 -3.81 14.91
CA VAL A 193 13.90 -4.62 13.90
C VAL A 193 15.04 -3.84 13.24
N SER A 194 14.82 -2.56 12.93
CA SER A 194 15.86 -1.71 12.34
C SER A 194 17.06 -1.58 13.26
N ASP A 195 16.85 -1.31 14.55
CA ASP A 195 17.90 -1.24 15.57
C ASP A 195 18.64 -2.57 15.71
N TYR A 196 17.91 -3.69 15.71
CA TYR A 196 18.49 -5.03 15.77
C TYR A 196 19.39 -5.32 14.56
N LEU A 197 18.92 -5.07 13.33
CA LEU A 197 19.69 -5.27 12.11
C LEU A 197 20.95 -4.40 12.08
N ILE A 198 20.86 -3.13 12.52
CA ILE A 198 22.02 -2.23 12.58
C ILE A 198 23.07 -2.74 13.59
N ARG A 199 22.64 -3.21 14.76
CA ARG A 199 23.57 -3.78 15.78
C ARG A 199 24.27 -5.05 15.28
N ASN A 200 23.63 -5.80 14.38
CA ASN A 200 24.19 -7.00 13.76
C ASN A 200 24.92 -6.72 12.44
N GLY A 201 25.26 -5.46 12.13
CA GLY A 201 26.14 -5.13 11.00
C GLY A 201 25.43 -4.93 9.65
N ALA A 202 24.14 -4.59 9.65
CA ALA A 202 23.46 -4.17 8.43
C ALA A 202 24.12 -2.94 7.80
N ASN A 203 24.24 -2.96 6.48
CA ASN A 203 24.89 -1.91 5.69
C ASN A 203 24.01 -0.66 5.62
N LEU A 204 24.42 0.38 6.35
CA LEU A 204 23.76 1.68 6.41
C LEU A 204 23.85 2.50 5.11
N GLU A 205 24.77 2.15 4.21
CA GLU A 205 25.00 2.79 2.91
C GLU A 205 24.50 1.93 1.75
N ALA A 206 23.72 0.89 2.03
CA ALA A 206 23.08 0.10 0.99
C ALA A 206 22.25 1.03 0.08
N ARG A 207 22.27 0.76 -1.22
CA ARG A 207 21.48 1.47 -2.24
C ARG A 207 20.59 0.51 -3.02
N ASP A 208 19.35 0.92 -3.21
CA ASP A 208 18.40 0.28 -4.12
C ASP A 208 18.61 0.73 -5.59
N ARG A 209 17.82 0.20 -6.53
CA ARG A 209 17.90 0.56 -7.96
C ARG A 209 17.67 2.06 -8.25
N ASN A 210 16.95 2.76 -7.37
CA ASN A 210 16.68 4.19 -7.49
C ASN A 210 17.69 5.05 -6.68
N GLY A 211 18.64 4.41 -5.99
CA GLY A 211 19.63 5.07 -5.15
C GLY A 211 19.10 5.50 -3.78
N PHE A 212 17.96 4.96 -3.31
CA PHE A 212 17.54 5.19 -1.93
C PHE A 212 18.46 4.45 -0.96
N THR A 213 18.92 5.16 0.07
CA THR A 213 19.66 4.60 1.21
C THR A 213 18.77 4.53 2.46
N PRO A 214 19.15 3.75 3.50
CA PRO A 214 18.47 3.76 4.79
C PRO A 214 18.20 5.17 5.34
N LEU A 215 19.15 6.11 5.22
CA LEU A 215 18.98 7.51 5.63
C LEU A 215 17.87 8.22 4.85
N LEU A 216 17.81 8.03 3.53
CA LEU A 216 16.79 8.65 2.68
C LEU A 216 15.39 8.11 3.00
N ILE A 217 15.25 6.82 3.29
CA ILE A 217 13.97 6.21 3.70
C ILE A 217 13.57 6.69 5.11
N ALA A 218 14.51 6.82 6.04
CA ALA A 218 14.26 7.39 7.37
C ALA A 218 13.74 8.83 7.27
N ALA A 219 14.33 9.64 6.39
CA ALA A 219 13.89 11.00 6.11
C ALA A 219 12.48 11.06 5.49
N GLN A 220 12.14 10.11 4.61
CA GLN A 220 10.79 9.97 4.05
C GLN A 220 9.75 9.68 5.14
N ASN A 221 10.08 8.80 6.08
CA ASN A 221 9.19 8.39 7.16
C ASN A 221 9.15 9.39 8.32
N GLY A 222 10.09 10.34 8.36
CA GLY A 222 10.20 11.31 9.45
C GLY A 222 10.83 10.75 10.72
N ASP A 223 11.55 9.63 10.63
CA ASP A 223 12.14 8.95 11.78
C ASP A 223 13.42 9.67 12.26
N THR A 224 13.23 10.68 13.09
CA THR A 224 14.32 11.48 13.66
C THR A 224 15.30 10.67 14.53
N LEU A 225 14.84 9.58 15.16
CA LEU A 225 15.70 8.75 16.02
C LEU A 225 16.69 7.97 15.16
N LEU A 226 16.18 7.33 14.11
CA LEU A 226 16.99 6.59 13.16
C LEU A 226 17.93 7.50 12.39
N ILE A 227 17.47 8.68 11.94
CA ILE A 227 18.34 9.70 11.32
C ILE A 227 19.54 10.01 12.23
N ASN A 228 19.29 10.26 13.53
CA ASN A 228 20.36 10.53 14.48
C ASN A 228 21.28 9.34 14.70
N LEU A 229 20.75 8.12 14.71
CA LEU A 229 21.54 6.89 14.86
C LEU A 229 22.47 6.68 13.68
N VAL A 230 21.93 6.74 12.45
CA VAL A 230 22.70 6.52 11.21
C VAL A 230 23.79 7.58 11.03
N LEU A 231 23.49 8.85 11.36
CA LEU A 231 24.49 9.92 11.31
C LEU A 231 25.62 9.75 12.34
N LYS A 232 25.33 9.20 13.54
CA LYS A 232 26.38 8.89 14.52
C LYS A 232 27.35 7.82 14.03
N GLN A 233 26.93 6.97 13.10
CA GLN A 233 27.77 5.93 12.49
C GLN A 233 28.60 6.43 11.30
N GLY A 234 28.53 7.73 10.98
CA GLY A 234 29.40 8.36 9.96
C GLY A 234 28.87 8.34 8.53
N VAL A 235 27.59 7.98 8.32
CA VAL A 235 26.95 8.04 7.00
C VAL A 235 26.90 9.49 6.49
N ASP A 236 27.17 9.66 5.19
CA ASP A 236 27.14 10.98 4.54
C ASP A 236 25.71 11.56 4.51
N LEU A 237 25.54 12.66 5.24
CA LEU A 237 24.29 13.42 5.33
C LEU A 237 23.81 13.98 3.97
N TYR A 238 24.76 14.26 3.06
CA TYR A 238 24.49 14.96 1.80
C TYR A 238 24.38 14.01 0.60
N GLU A 239 24.42 12.70 0.84
CA GLU A 239 24.27 11.69 -0.18
C GLU A 239 22.95 11.86 -0.96
N LYS A 240 23.01 11.63 -2.28
CA LYS A 240 21.87 11.82 -3.18
C LYS A 240 21.50 10.51 -3.88
N ASN A 241 20.19 10.33 -4.07
CA ASN A 241 19.67 9.24 -4.92
C ASN A 241 19.82 9.55 -6.42
N ASN A 242 19.34 8.65 -7.28
CA ASN A 242 19.42 8.79 -8.74
C ASN A 242 18.57 9.95 -9.29
N PHE A 243 17.68 10.52 -8.46
CA PHE A 243 16.90 11.71 -8.78
C PHE A 243 17.56 13.01 -8.30
N ASN A 244 18.77 12.94 -7.75
CA ASN A 244 19.52 14.06 -7.18
C ASN A 244 18.89 14.67 -5.90
N TYR A 245 18.14 13.86 -5.15
CA TYR A 245 17.56 14.23 -3.85
C TYR A 245 18.39 13.69 -2.70
N ASN A 246 18.70 14.56 -1.74
CA ASN A 246 19.27 14.16 -0.45
C ASN A 246 18.19 13.94 0.62
N ALA A 247 18.61 13.62 1.85
CA ALA A 247 17.70 13.37 2.97
C ALA A 247 16.80 14.58 3.29
N LEU A 248 17.32 15.80 3.24
CA LEU A 248 16.54 17.01 3.48
C LEU A 248 15.47 17.18 2.40
N ASP A 249 15.83 17.01 1.14
CA ASP A 249 14.92 17.15 0.00
C ASP A 249 13.73 16.17 0.12
N ILE A 250 14.01 14.91 0.48
CA ILE A 250 13.00 13.87 0.68
C ILE A 250 12.11 14.17 1.89
N ALA A 251 12.67 14.65 3.00
CA ALA A 251 11.91 15.05 4.18
C ALA A 251 10.96 16.22 3.86
N ILE A 252 11.41 17.19 3.05
CA ILE A 252 10.57 18.31 2.59
C ILE A 252 9.44 17.81 1.69
N GLU A 253 9.76 16.99 0.68
CA GLU A 253 8.77 16.39 -0.21
C GLU A 253 7.68 15.63 0.58
N SER A 254 8.12 14.80 1.53
CA SER A 254 7.26 13.93 2.36
C SER A 254 6.54 14.67 3.49
N ASN A 255 6.67 16.00 3.58
CA ASN A 255 6.07 16.85 4.61
C ASN A 255 6.52 16.54 6.05
N GLN A 256 7.73 16.02 6.24
CA GLN A 256 8.24 15.60 7.54
C GLN A 256 8.96 16.74 8.26
N LYS A 257 8.19 17.68 8.83
CA LYS A 257 8.72 18.89 9.47
C LYS A 257 9.80 18.59 10.53
N ASN A 258 9.59 17.58 11.39
CA ASN A 258 10.54 17.25 12.47
C ASN A 258 11.87 16.70 11.91
N ALA A 259 11.82 15.90 10.84
CA ALA A 259 13.01 15.42 10.17
C ALA A 259 13.74 16.57 9.46
N VAL A 260 13.01 17.49 8.82
CA VAL A 260 13.59 18.70 8.25
C VAL A 260 14.33 19.51 9.32
N GLU A 261 13.69 19.78 10.46
CA GLU A 261 14.32 20.50 11.57
C GLU A 261 15.59 19.80 12.06
N THR A 262 15.52 18.48 12.29
CA THR A 262 16.67 17.67 12.71
C THR A 262 17.82 17.73 11.70
N LEU A 263 17.54 17.55 10.41
CA LEU A 263 18.55 17.57 9.36
C LEU A 263 19.21 18.95 9.24
N LEU A 264 18.41 20.03 9.33
CA LEU A 264 18.92 21.41 9.33
C LEU A 264 19.81 21.73 10.53
N GLU A 265 19.63 21.05 11.66
CA GLU A 265 20.50 21.19 12.83
C GLU A 265 21.82 20.42 12.70
N LYS A 266 21.83 19.33 11.91
CA LYS A 266 23.02 18.50 11.70
C LYS A 266 23.89 18.96 10.54
N GLY A 267 23.32 19.63 9.54
CA GLY A 267 24.03 20.06 8.34
C GLY A 267 23.92 21.56 8.07
N ASP A 268 24.92 22.11 7.40
CA ASP A 268 25.06 23.52 7.01
C ASP A 268 25.19 23.73 5.49
N LYS A 269 25.46 22.67 4.70
CA LYS A 269 25.75 22.75 3.25
C LYS A 269 24.54 22.55 2.34
N TRP A 270 23.34 22.87 2.81
CA TRP A 270 22.09 22.62 2.07
C TRP A 270 21.89 23.48 0.82
N THR A 271 22.66 24.57 0.67
CA THR A 271 22.52 25.53 -0.42
C THR A 271 23.73 25.55 -1.35
N ALA A 272 24.70 24.65 -1.14
CA ALA A 272 25.91 24.57 -1.95
C ALA A 272 25.55 24.25 -3.40
N SER A 273 25.76 25.23 -4.26
CA SER A 273 25.50 25.19 -5.70
C SER A 273 26.49 24.27 -6.40
N GLU A 274 26.30 22.97 -6.27
CA GLU A 274 26.76 22.05 -7.31
C GLU A 274 25.85 22.24 -8.53
N LYS A 275 26.40 22.16 -9.74
CA LYS A 275 25.62 22.27 -10.98
C LYS A 275 24.49 21.23 -10.97
N GLY A 276 23.26 21.71 -10.80
CA GLY A 276 22.05 20.86 -10.74
C GLY A 276 21.51 20.56 -9.34
N GLY A 277 22.17 21.01 -8.26
CA GLY A 277 21.66 20.88 -6.89
C GLY A 277 20.34 21.63 -6.70
N LEU A 278 19.33 20.95 -6.17
CA LEU A 278 18.03 21.53 -5.87
C LEU A 278 18.14 22.41 -4.62
N ASN A 279 17.58 23.62 -4.66
CA ASN A 279 17.49 24.45 -3.46
C ASN A 279 16.32 23.92 -2.60
N PRO A 280 16.50 23.55 -1.32
CA PRO A 280 15.44 23.06 -0.43
C PRO A 280 14.20 23.97 -0.41
N TYR A 281 14.40 25.28 -0.50
CA TYR A 281 13.33 26.27 -0.57
C TYR A 281 12.47 26.11 -1.83
N SER A 282 13.11 25.82 -2.98
CA SER A 282 12.41 25.61 -4.24
C SER A 282 11.60 24.31 -4.23
N ILE A 283 12.06 23.28 -3.52
CA ILE A 283 11.33 22.02 -3.31
C ILE A 283 10.11 22.29 -2.43
N ALA A 284 10.31 22.92 -1.27
CA ALA A 284 9.23 23.26 -0.35
C ALA A 284 8.13 24.10 -1.03
N ALA A 285 8.53 25.06 -1.86
CA ALA A 285 7.60 25.85 -2.68
C ALA A 285 6.86 24.99 -3.71
N SER A 286 7.54 24.09 -4.43
CA SER A 286 6.95 23.21 -5.45
C SER A 286 5.89 22.27 -4.86
N PHE A 287 6.11 21.77 -3.64
CA PHE A 287 5.16 20.93 -2.92
C PHE A 287 4.16 21.73 -2.05
N GLY A 288 4.26 23.06 -2.01
CA GLY A 288 3.36 23.92 -1.22
C GLY A 288 3.46 23.72 0.29
N ARG A 289 4.65 23.38 0.80
CA ARG A 289 4.93 23.06 2.21
C ARG A 289 5.16 24.33 3.04
N LYS A 290 4.08 25.07 3.32
CA LYS A 290 4.14 26.38 4.03
C LYS A 290 4.90 26.34 5.35
N ASP A 291 4.62 25.37 6.21
CA ASP A 291 5.23 25.29 7.54
C ASP A 291 6.74 25.05 7.46
N ILE A 292 7.17 24.29 6.46
CA ILE A 292 8.57 24.04 6.16
C ILE A 292 9.22 25.29 5.56
N ILE A 293 8.54 26.02 4.67
CA ILE A 293 9.04 27.30 4.15
C ILE A 293 9.31 28.28 5.31
N THR A 294 8.36 28.43 6.24
CA THR A 294 8.54 29.27 7.43
C THR A 294 9.74 28.82 8.27
N LEU A 295 9.94 27.50 8.43
CA LEU A 295 11.10 26.93 9.13
C LEU A 295 12.42 27.26 8.40
N LEU A 296 12.46 27.13 7.07
CA LEU A 296 13.63 27.46 6.26
C LEU A 296 13.98 28.96 6.36
N GLU A 297 12.97 29.84 6.40
CA GLU A 297 13.15 31.29 6.60
C GLU A 297 13.73 31.60 7.98
N GLN A 298 13.23 30.94 9.03
CA GLN A 298 13.76 31.07 10.39
C GLN A 298 15.24 30.64 10.48
N LYS A 299 15.61 29.58 9.77
CA LYS A 299 17.00 29.09 9.66
C LYS A 299 17.83 29.87 8.62
N LYS A 300 17.29 30.99 8.08
CA LYS A 300 17.96 31.91 7.12
C LYS A 300 18.45 31.23 5.84
N ILE A 301 17.78 30.18 5.38
CA ILE A 301 18.10 29.54 4.10
C ILE A 301 17.61 30.45 2.95
N PRO A 302 18.49 30.85 2.02
CA PRO A 302 18.12 31.78 0.96
C PRO A 302 17.12 31.17 -0.03
N GLY A 303 16.05 31.90 -0.29
CA GLY A 303 15.01 31.53 -1.24
C GLY A 303 14.10 32.70 -1.60
N ARG A 304 13.33 32.56 -2.68
CA ARG A 304 12.32 33.54 -3.09
C ARG A 304 11.01 32.82 -3.42
N ILE A 305 9.91 33.26 -2.80
CA ILE A 305 8.55 32.87 -3.17
C ILE A 305 8.10 33.83 -4.27
N GLY A 306 8.42 33.51 -5.52
CA GLY A 306 7.76 34.16 -6.66
C GLY A 306 6.42 33.48 -6.92
N PHE A 307 5.41 34.24 -7.39
CA PHE A 307 4.22 33.62 -7.97
C PHE A 307 4.64 32.70 -9.11
N ARG A 308 4.36 31.39 -9.00
CA ARG A 308 4.76 30.38 -9.98
C ARG A 308 3.64 29.40 -10.23
N ILE A 309 3.18 29.33 -11.48
CA ILE A 309 2.29 28.24 -11.90
C ILE A 309 3.13 26.97 -11.95
N ASP A 310 2.69 25.94 -11.22
CA ASP A 310 3.39 24.64 -11.18
C ASP A 310 2.53 23.50 -11.68
N GLU A 311 1.21 23.62 -11.59
CA GLU A 311 0.28 22.57 -11.98
C GLU A 311 -0.73 23.12 -12.98
N ILE A 312 -0.88 22.39 -14.10
CA ILE A 312 -1.89 22.62 -15.12
C ILE A 312 -2.81 21.40 -15.12
N SER A 313 -4.07 21.59 -14.76
CA SER A 313 -5.09 20.53 -14.78
C SER A 313 -5.99 20.70 -15.99
N VAL A 314 -6.17 19.65 -16.77
CA VAL A 314 -7.14 19.61 -17.88
C VAL A 314 -8.23 18.61 -17.54
N SER A 315 -9.48 19.07 -17.57
CA SER A 315 -10.63 18.32 -17.02
C SER A 315 -11.79 18.33 -18.00
N PRO A 316 -12.14 17.21 -18.65
CA PRO A 316 -13.52 17.00 -19.08
C PRO A 316 -14.46 17.08 -17.88
N SER A 317 -15.62 17.70 -18.07
CA SER A 317 -16.63 17.86 -17.03
C SER A 317 -18.04 17.77 -17.58
N VAL A 318 -18.96 17.35 -16.73
CA VAL A 318 -20.40 17.35 -16.98
C VAL A 318 -21.03 18.24 -15.91
N LYS A 319 -21.87 19.16 -16.33
CA LYS A 319 -22.62 20.07 -15.46
C LYS A 319 -24.10 19.78 -15.66
N LEU A 320 -24.81 19.44 -14.59
CA LEU A 320 -26.17 18.96 -14.65
C LEU A 320 -27.06 19.60 -13.59
N ASN A 321 -28.34 19.62 -13.90
CA ASN A 321 -29.44 20.04 -13.06
C ASN A 321 -30.65 19.16 -13.41
N ASN A 322 -31.75 19.25 -12.66
CA ASN A 322 -32.93 18.40 -12.81
C ASN A 322 -33.59 18.47 -14.21
N HIS A 323 -33.29 19.49 -15.02
CA HIS A 323 -33.96 19.73 -16.31
C HIS A 323 -33.01 20.00 -17.48
N ASP A 324 -31.70 20.08 -17.25
CA ASP A 324 -30.74 20.51 -18.27
C ASP A 324 -29.33 20.03 -17.96
N PHE A 325 -28.49 19.93 -18.98
CA PHE A 325 -27.12 19.46 -18.83
C PHE A 325 -26.18 20.05 -19.89
N TYR A 326 -24.93 20.26 -19.48
CA TYR A 326 -23.82 20.70 -20.31
C TYR A 326 -22.68 19.69 -20.19
N THR A 327 -21.91 19.57 -21.27
CA THR A 327 -20.59 18.94 -21.28
C THR A 327 -19.55 19.99 -21.60
N GLY A 328 -18.37 19.88 -20.99
CA GLY A 328 -17.42 20.98 -21.02
C GLY A 328 -16.00 20.58 -20.70
N GLY A 329 -15.08 21.51 -20.93
CA GLY A 329 -13.68 21.41 -20.55
C GLY A 329 -13.29 22.49 -19.56
N VAL A 330 -12.51 22.15 -18.56
CA VAL A 330 -11.92 23.08 -17.58
C VAL A 330 -10.41 22.94 -17.59
N ILE A 331 -9.72 24.06 -17.77
CA ILE A 331 -8.27 24.17 -17.60
C ILE A 331 -8.01 25.00 -16.34
N MET A 332 -7.19 24.48 -15.44
CA MET A 332 -6.80 25.16 -14.20
C MET A 332 -5.29 25.35 -14.16
N PHE A 333 -4.85 26.54 -13.80
CA PHE A 333 -3.45 26.87 -13.56
C PHE A 333 -3.28 27.14 -12.07
N ARG A 334 -2.52 26.32 -11.36
CA ARG A 334 -2.39 26.36 -9.90
C ARG A 334 -1.00 26.81 -9.47
N GLU A 335 -0.98 27.72 -8.51
CA GLU A 335 0.19 28.08 -7.72
C GLU A 335 0.21 27.19 -6.44
N PRO A 336 1.29 26.42 -6.20
CA PRO A 336 1.31 25.36 -5.19
C PRO A 336 1.31 25.87 -3.75
N VAL A 337 1.99 26.98 -3.44
CA VAL A 337 2.12 27.47 -2.05
C VAL A 337 0.78 28.01 -1.56
N MET A 338 0.16 28.86 -2.36
CA MET A 338 -1.15 29.43 -2.09
C MET A 338 -2.27 28.43 -2.34
N LYS A 339 -2.03 27.32 -3.06
CA LYS A 339 -3.09 26.38 -3.46
C LYS A 339 -4.25 27.13 -4.14
N ALA A 340 -3.91 28.11 -4.96
CA ALA A 340 -4.84 29.03 -5.60
C ALA A 340 -4.40 29.27 -7.03
N GLY A 341 -5.31 29.75 -7.87
CA GLY A 341 -4.94 30.02 -9.24
C GLY A 341 -6.08 30.45 -10.13
N LEU A 342 -5.84 30.34 -11.43
CA LEU A 342 -6.78 30.72 -12.48
C LEU A 342 -7.48 29.48 -13.01
N LYS A 343 -8.77 29.61 -13.30
CA LYS A 343 -9.54 28.59 -14.02
C LYS A 343 -10.19 29.20 -15.25
N THR A 344 -10.22 28.45 -16.34
CA THR A 344 -10.93 28.80 -17.56
C THR A 344 -11.64 27.56 -18.07
N GLY A 345 -12.79 27.74 -18.70
CA GLY A 345 -13.53 26.61 -19.21
C GLY A 345 -14.63 27.01 -20.16
N PHE A 346 -15.26 25.98 -20.71
CA PHE A 346 -16.40 26.11 -21.59
C PHE A 346 -17.41 25.02 -21.27
N ASP A 347 -18.69 25.35 -21.39
CA ASP A 347 -19.84 24.46 -21.21
C ASP A 347 -20.68 24.52 -22.49
N LEU A 348 -20.92 23.36 -23.11
CA LEU A 348 -21.70 23.21 -24.35
C LEU A 348 -22.86 22.26 -24.10
N LYS A 349 -24.00 22.50 -24.74
CA LYS A 349 -25.09 21.52 -24.78
C LYS A 349 -24.84 20.51 -25.91
N PRO A 350 -24.67 19.22 -25.63
CA PRO A 350 -24.42 18.23 -26.69
C PRO A 350 -25.67 18.03 -27.58
N ALA A 351 -26.86 18.23 -27.03
CA ALA A 351 -28.13 18.18 -27.74
C ALA A 351 -29.03 19.35 -27.36
N TYR A 352 -30.05 19.61 -28.16
CA TYR A 352 -31.07 20.61 -27.83
C TYR A 352 -31.85 20.20 -26.58
N SER A 353 -31.91 21.08 -25.60
CA SER A 353 -32.72 20.91 -24.38
C SER A 353 -34.04 21.64 -24.50
N ARG A 354 -35.14 21.03 -24.05
CA ARG A 354 -36.45 21.69 -23.98
C ARG A 354 -36.48 22.66 -22.81
N VAL A 355 -36.73 23.94 -23.07
CA VAL A 355 -36.72 25.01 -22.06
C VAL A 355 -38.00 25.85 -22.14
N LEU A 356 -38.39 26.44 -21.01
CA LEU A 356 -39.55 27.32 -20.91
C LEU A 356 -39.08 28.77 -20.68
N VAL A 357 -39.61 29.73 -21.44
CA VAL A 357 -39.35 31.15 -21.25
C VAL A 357 -40.65 31.84 -20.84
N LYS A 358 -40.64 32.53 -19.69
CA LYS A 358 -41.80 33.29 -19.18
C LYS A 358 -41.85 34.66 -19.86
N LYS A 359 -42.96 34.99 -20.54
CA LYS A 359 -43.15 36.27 -21.29
C LYS A 359 -44.25 37.17 -20.70
N GLY A 360 -44.83 36.78 -19.57
CA GLY A 360 -45.88 37.51 -18.84
C GLY A 360 -46.26 36.77 -17.55
N GLU A 361 -47.30 37.18 -16.84
CA GLU A 361 -47.64 36.57 -15.54
C GLU A 361 -47.97 35.07 -15.65
N ASN A 362 -48.76 34.70 -16.66
CA ASN A 362 -49.23 33.32 -16.91
C ASN A 362 -48.88 32.77 -18.32
N LEU A 363 -47.99 33.43 -19.07
CA LEU A 363 -47.63 33.02 -20.44
C LEU A 363 -46.21 32.46 -20.51
N PHE A 364 -46.10 31.21 -20.97
CA PHE A 364 -44.84 30.49 -21.12
C PHE A 364 -44.70 29.98 -22.56
N TYR A 365 -43.54 30.22 -23.16
CA TYR A 365 -43.18 29.65 -24.45
C TYR A 365 -42.19 28.51 -24.26
N GLN A 366 -42.42 27.42 -24.98
CA GLN A 366 -41.50 26.29 -25.03
C GLN A 366 -40.57 26.42 -26.22
N TYR A 367 -39.26 26.34 -25.96
CA TYR A 367 -38.21 26.39 -26.95
C TYR A 367 -37.26 25.20 -26.83
N TYR A 368 -36.42 25.02 -27.84
CA TYR A 368 -35.30 24.09 -27.83
C TYR A 368 -34.01 24.89 -27.88
N ASP A 369 -33.28 24.86 -26.77
CA ASP A 369 -32.05 25.64 -26.56
C ASP A 369 -30.79 24.81 -26.75
N LYS A 370 -29.76 25.42 -27.33
CA LYS A 370 -28.41 24.87 -27.47
C LYS A 370 -27.35 25.91 -27.12
N SER A 371 -27.68 26.78 -26.16
CA SER A 371 -26.74 27.77 -25.64
C SER A 371 -25.50 27.13 -25.01
N SER A 372 -24.46 27.94 -24.95
CA SER A 372 -23.12 27.59 -24.51
C SER A 372 -22.59 28.70 -23.61
N VAL A 373 -21.63 28.37 -22.76
CA VAL A 373 -21.00 29.32 -21.83
C VAL A 373 -19.50 29.17 -21.90
N ILE A 374 -18.76 30.25 -22.13
CA ILE A 374 -17.32 30.32 -21.86
C ILE A 374 -17.11 31.08 -20.57
N TYR A 375 -16.14 30.70 -19.75
CA TYR A 375 -15.91 31.36 -18.48
C TYR A 375 -14.45 31.34 -18.06
N ALA A 376 -14.06 32.36 -17.30
CA ALA A 376 -12.77 32.46 -16.66
C ALA A 376 -12.94 33.00 -15.24
N GLY A 377 -12.02 32.64 -14.36
CA GLY A 377 -12.12 32.96 -12.95
C GLY A 377 -10.91 32.55 -12.16
N PHE A 378 -11.06 32.61 -10.84
CA PHE A 378 -10.06 32.19 -9.89
C PHE A 378 -10.63 31.13 -8.94
N PHE A 379 -9.73 30.37 -8.32
CA PHE A 379 -10.09 29.36 -7.34
C PHE A 379 -9.08 29.33 -6.19
N LYS A 380 -9.51 28.74 -5.08
CA LYS A 380 -8.72 28.48 -3.89
C LYS A 380 -9.09 27.10 -3.35
N ASP A 381 -8.06 26.28 -3.15
CA ASP A 381 -8.17 24.95 -2.58
C ASP A 381 -7.71 24.94 -1.12
N PHE A 382 -8.43 24.20 -0.30
CA PHE A 382 -8.22 24.00 1.12
C PHE A 382 -8.00 22.51 1.36
N THR A 383 -6.76 22.11 1.63
CA THR A 383 -6.45 20.70 1.92
C THR A 383 -7.06 20.29 3.25
N LEU A 384 -7.86 19.22 3.23
CA LEU A 384 -8.52 18.66 4.41
C LEU A 384 -7.75 17.46 4.96
N ARG A 385 -7.24 16.60 4.06
CA ARG A 385 -6.49 15.39 4.43
C ARG A 385 -5.47 15.04 3.35
N GLU A 386 -4.30 14.61 3.77
CA GLU A 386 -3.24 14.02 2.92
C GLU A 386 -2.88 12.65 3.52
N SER A 387 -2.96 11.61 2.69
CA SER A 387 -2.59 10.25 3.06
C SER A 387 -1.13 9.97 2.70
N PHE A 388 -0.47 9.10 3.46
CA PHE A 388 0.88 8.60 3.15
C PHE A 388 0.97 7.99 1.74
N SER A 389 -0.12 7.40 1.25
CA SER A 389 -0.21 6.86 -0.12
C SER A 389 -0.29 7.93 -1.23
N GLY A 390 -0.19 9.22 -0.89
CA GLY A 390 -0.24 10.35 -1.83
C GLY A 390 -1.65 10.73 -2.29
N THR A 391 -2.68 10.30 -1.55
CA THR A 391 -4.07 10.72 -1.80
C THR A 391 -4.36 12.02 -1.05
N ILE A 392 -4.84 13.05 -1.74
CA ILE A 392 -5.16 14.37 -1.19
C ILE A 392 -6.66 14.63 -1.34
N ILE A 393 -7.31 15.00 -0.25
CA ILE A 393 -8.70 15.46 -0.23
C ILE A 393 -8.70 16.96 0.08
N SER A 394 -9.38 17.74 -0.74
CA SER A 394 -9.49 19.19 -0.55
C SER A 394 -10.89 19.71 -0.81
N ALA A 395 -11.30 20.73 -0.06
CA ALA A 395 -12.40 21.60 -0.43
C ALA A 395 -11.90 22.67 -1.40
N SER A 396 -12.73 23.06 -2.37
CA SER A 396 -12.41 24.05 -3.40
C SER A 396 -13.48 25.12 -3.40
N ALA A 397 -13.08 26.39 -3.45
CA ALA A 397 -13.95 27.53 -3.69
C ALA A 397 -13.49 28.27 -4.93
N ALA A 398 -14.41 28.67 -5.81
CA ALA A 398 -14.07 29.38 -7.02
C ALA A 398 -15.12 30.40 -7.41
N PHE A 399 -14.69 31.41 -8.15
CA PHE A 399 -15.53 32.49 -8.64
C PHE A 399 -15.17 32.79 -10.09
N SER A 400 -16.16 32.75 -10.97
CA SER A 400 -15.95 32.98 -12.42
C SER A 400 -16.92 33.99 -12.98
N ALA A 401 -16.45 34.70 -14.00
CA ALA A 401 -17.30 35.42 -14.93
C ALA A 401 -17.38 34.60 -16.23
N GLY A 402 -18.60 34.35 -16.69
CA GLY A 402 -18.87 33.65 -17.95
C GLY A 402 -19.66 34.51 -18.91
N PHE A 403 -19.53 34.25 -20.20
CA PHE A 403 -20.37 34.82 -21.24
C PHE A 403 -21.18 33.70 -21.87
N SER A 404 -22.51 33.83 -21.80
CA SER A 404 -23.41 32.91 -22.48
C SER A 404 -23.70 33.38 -23.89
N PHE A 405 -23.74 32.45 -24.83
CA PHE A 405 -24.04 32.68 -26.23
C PHE A 405 -24.70 31.43 -26.82
N GLY A 406 -25.33 31.54 -27.98
CA GLY A 406 -25.94 30.38 -28.62
C GLY A 406 -26.63 30.71 -29.92
N PRO A 407 -26.94 29.70 -30.74
CA PRO A 407 -27.77 29.89 -31.92
C PRO A 407 -29.20 30.30 -31.52
N GLU A 408 -29.97 30.75 -32.50
CA GLU A 408 -31.42 30.93 -32.34
C GLU A 408 -32.09 29.63 -31.86
N PHE A 409 -33.17 29.76 -31.06
CA PHE A 409 -33.91 28.59 -30.62
C PHE A 409 -34.44 27.82 -31.82
N ARG A 410 -34.33 26.48 -31.77
CA ARG A 410 -34.59 25.62 -32.93
C ARG A 410 -35.98 25.90 -33.52
N GLY A 411 -36.02 26.20 -34.81
CA GLY A 411 -37.27 26.46 -35.54
C GLY A 411 -37.87 27.85 -35.30
N THR A 412 -37.11 28.79 -34.75
CA THR A 412 -37.55 30.17 -34.48
C THR A 412 -36.48 31.18 -34.90
N ARG A 413 -36.84 32.48 -34.95
CA ARG A 413 -35.89 33.60 -35.12
C ARG A 413 -35.55 34.30 -33.79
N VAL A 414 -35.75 33.61 -32.67
CA VAL A 414 -35.51 34.17 -31.33
C VAL A 414 -34.09 33.78 -30.93
N PRO A 415 -33.17 34.75 -30.72
CA PRO A 415 -31.80 34.45 -30.32
C PRO A 415 -31.75 33.92 -28.88
N ALA A 416 -30.72 33.13 -28.59
CA ALA A 416 -30.40 32.77 -27.21
C ALA A 416 -29.95 34.01 -26.42
N GLU A 417 -30.08 33.97 -25.08
CA GLU A 417 -29.68 35.10 -24.23
C GLU A 417 -28.16 35.25 -24.19
N GLU A 418 -27.69 36.36 -24.74
CA GLU A 418 -26.30 36.80 -24.65
C GLU A 418 -26.09 37.69 -23.43
N LYS A 419 -25.43 37.14 -22.41
CA LYS A 419 -25.26 37.85 -21.13
C LYS A 419 -24.04 37.38 -20.37
N ILE A 420 -23.41 38.30 -19.65
CA ILE A 420 -22.40 38.00 -18.64
C ILE A 420 -23.07 37.36 -17.42
N ARG A 421 -22.53 36.22 -16.97
CA ARG A 421 -22.97 35.50 -15.79
C ARG A 421 -21.86 35.46 -14.75
N ILE A 422 -22.24 35.56 -13.49
CA ILE A 422 -21.36 35.31 -12.36
C ILE A 422 -21.64 33.88 -11.88
N ILE A 423 -20.59 33.08 -11.76
CA ILE A 423 -20.65 31.65 -11.46
C ILE A 423 -19.76 31.36 -10.26
N PRO A 424 -20.24 31.60 -9.02
CA PRO A 424 -19.57 31.10 -7.84
C PRO A 424 -19.77 29.59 -7.74
N SER A 425 -18.74 28.88 -7.28
CA SER A 425 -18.80 27.43 -7.10
C SER A 425 -18.01 27.00 -5.87
N ALA A 426 -18.47 25.93 -5.22
CA ALA A 426 -17.76 25.28 -4.13
C ALA A 426 -17.90 23.77 -4.23
N GLY A 427 -16.88 23.02 -3.85
CA GLY A 427 -16.87 21.58 -4.05
C GLY A 427 -15.75 20.85 -3.36
N LEU A 428 -15.65 19.56 -3.68
CA LEU A 428 -14.61 18.66 -3.18
C LEU A 428 -13.76 18.16 -4.34
N LYS A 429 -12.47 17.97 -4.07
CA LYS A 429 -11.52 17.35 -4.97
C LYS A 429 -10.83 16.19 -4.28
N LEU A 430 -10.68 15.09 -5.01
CA LEU A 430 -9.91 13.92 -4.62
C LEU A 430 -8.77 13.76 -5.63
N GLN A 431 -7.54 14.03 -5.20
CA GLN A 431 -6.35 13.93 -6.04
C GLN A 431 -5.52 12.70 -5.65
N LYS A 432 -5.06 11.95 -6.64
CA LYS A 432 -4.10 10.86 -6.48
C LYS A 432 -3.11 10.88 -7.64
N LYS A 433 -1.83 11.15 -7.34
CA LYS A 433 -0.79 11.36 -8.35
C LYS A 433 -1.19 12.44 -9.36
N HIS A 434 -1.27 12.08 -10.64
CA HIS A 434 -1.63 12.95 -11.76
C HIS A 434 -3.14 13.06 -12.00
N PHE A 435 -3.98 12.38 -11.22
CA PHE A 435 -5.42 12.36 -11.46
C PHE A 435 -6.17 13.08 -10.35
N THR A 436 -7.19 13.86 -10.71
CA THR A 436 -8.10 14.50 -9.75
C THR A 436 -9.54 14.27 -10.15
N ALA A 437 -10.36 13.76 -9.25
CA ALA A 437 -11.81 13.78 -9.40
C ALA A 437 -12.37 15.02 -8.70
N THR A 438 -13.30 15.72 -9.34
CA THR A 438 -13.95 16.92 -8.79
C THR A 438 -15.46 16.76 -8.75
N ALA A 439 -16.06 17.28 -7.68
CA ALA A 439 -17.50 17.39 -7.51
C ALA A 439 -17.82 18.78 -6.93
N ASP A 440 -18.35 19.66 -7.76
CA ASP A 440 -18.63 21.06 -7.44
C ASP A 440 -20.12 21.37 -7.51
N LEU A 441 -20.58 22.24 -6.61
CA LEU A 441 -21.88 22.90 -6.68
C LEU A 441 -21.65 24.31 -7.21
N GLU A 442 -22.26 24.65 -8.35
CA GLU A 442 -22.18 25.97 -8.97
C GLU A 442 -23.53 26.70 -8.89
N TYR A 443 -23.49 28.01 -8.71
CA TYR A 443 -24.67 28.86 -8.85
C TYR A 443 -24.62 29.58 -10.19
N MET A 444 -25.59 29.35 -11.06
CA MET A 444 -25.74 30.03 -12.34
C MET A 444 -27.23 30.18 -12.67
N LYS A 445 -27.73 31.40 -12.58
CA LYS A 445 -29.11 31.72 -12.93
C LYS A 445 -29.29 31.72 -14.46
N THR A 446 -30.30 31.02 -14.94
CA THR A 446 -30.74 31.02 -16.35
C THR A 446 -32.02 31.83 -16.52
N GLN A 447 -32.30 32.30 -17.74
CA GLN A 447 -33.60 32.92 -18.08
C GLN A 447 -34.76 31.91 -18.11
N PHE A 448 -34.47 30.62 -18.18
CA PHE A 448 -35.47 29.58 -18.33
C PHE A 448 -36.22 29.33 -17.03
N TYR A 449 -37.55 29.27 -17.15
CA TYR A 449 -38.45 28.96 -16.05
C TYR A 449 -38.35 27.50 -15.62
N GLY A 450 -38.40 27.25 -14.31
CA GLY A 450 -38.34 25.89 -13.73
C GLY A 450 -36.93 25.29 -13.67
N ILE A 451 -35.91 25.96 -14.19
CA ILE A 451 -34.51 25.55 -14.05
C ILE A 451 -33.95 26.16 -12.76
N SER A 452 -33.53 25.29 -11.83
CA SER A 452 -32.88 25.72 -10.59
C SER A 452 -31.58 26.48 -10.91
N PRO A 453 -31.23 27.54 -10.16
CA PRO A 453 -29.95 28.20 -10.36
C PRO A 453 -28.77 27.36 -9.84
N LEU A 454 -29.01 26.25 -9.12
CA LEU A 454 -27.97 25.36 -8.64
C LEU A 454 -27.66 24.28 -9.68
N TRP A 455 -26.37 24.07 -9.91
CA TRP A 455 -25.83 23.09 -10.86
C TRP A 455 -24.80 22.22 -10.17
N PHE A 456 -24.86 20.92 -10.43
CA PHE A 456 -23.83 19.99 -10.00
C PHE A 456 -22.84 19.79 -11.15
N ARG A 457 -21.55 20.00 -10.92
CA ARG A 457 -20.48 19.71 -11.87
C ARG A 457 -19.64 18.54 -11.35
N ALA A 458 -19.48 17.52 -12.17
CA ALA A 458 -18.50 16.47 -11.95
C ALA A 458 -17.42 16.53 -13.02
N GLY A 459 -16.17 16.29 -12.65
CA GLY A 459 -15.04 16.30 -13.57
C GLY A 459 -13.96 15.30 -13.18
N PHE A 460 -13.16 14.90 -14.18
CA PHE A 460 -11.96 14.11 -13.97
C PHE A 460 -10.80 14.78 -14.70
N SER A 461 -9.77 15.16 -13.95
CA SER A 461 -8.65 15.97 -14.42
C SER A 461 -7.39 15.15 -14.52
N TYR A 462 -6.59 15.41 -15.56
CA TYR A 462 -5.18 15.06 -15.59
C TYR A 462 -4.35 16.30 -15.23
N ASN A 463 -3.46 16.15 -14.25
CA ASN A 463 -2.61 17.19 -13.70
C ASN A 463 -1.19 17.05 -14.25
N TYR A 464 -0.78 18.03 -15.03
CA TYR A 464 0.57 18.20 -15.53
C TYR A 464 1.36 19.11 -14.59
N PHE A 465 2.53 18.66 -14.13
CA PHE A 465 3.42 19.45 -13.28
C PHE A 465 4.60 19.99 -14.09
N ILE A 466 4.83 21.30 -14.00
CA ILE A 466 5.89 22.00 -14.75
C ILE A 466 7.25 21.76 -14.09
N SER A 467 7.31 21.76 -12.75
CA SER A 467 8.56 21.42 -12.06
C SER A 467 8.90 19.94 -12.25
N LYS A 468 10.15 19.69 -12.63
CA LYS A 468 10.75 18.34 -12.66
C LYS A 468 11.06 17.80 -11.26
N VAL A 469 10.78 18.59 -10.22
CA VAL A 469 11.16 18.39 -8.81
C VAL A 469 10.09 17.55 -8.11
N ARG A 470 9.72 16.41 -8.69
CA ARG A 470 8.77 15.46 -8.11
C ARG A 470 9.28 14.04 -8.30
N SER A 471 10.30 13.67 -7.54
CA SER A 471 10.80 12.28 -7.54
C SER A 471 9.78 11.35 -6.91
N PRO A 472 9.60 10.12 -7.39
CA PRO A 472 8.78 9.16 -6.66
C PRO A 472 9.48 8.80 -5.34
N GLY A 473 8.76 8.89 -4.22
CA GLY A 473 9.22 8.32 -2.95
C GLY A 473 9.43 6.80 -3.03
N LYS A 474 10.21 6.25 -2.09
CA LYS A 474 10.40 4.79 -1.96
C LYS A 474 9.05 4.13 -1.67
N THR A 475 8.73 3.12 -2.46
CA THR A 475 7.61 2.21 -2.22
C THR A 475 8.10 0.79 -2.38
N ILE A 476 7.79 -0.08 -1.42
CA ILE A 476 8.08 -1.51 -1.50
C ILE A 476 6.78 -2.22 -1.91
N LYS A 477 6.87 -3.12 -2.90
CA LYS A 477 5.74 -3.88 -3.42
C LYS A 477 6.13 -5.34 -3.60
N TRP A 478 6.12 -6.08 -2.50
CA TRP A 478 6.41 -7.51 -2.50
C TRP A 478 5.15 -8.38 -2.48
N ASN A 479 3.98 -7.76 -2.34
CA ASN A 479 2.67 -8.41 -2.46
C ASN A 479 2.43 -9.02 -3.83
#